data_AF-A0A920MEK4-F1
#
_entry.id   AF-A0A920MEK4-F1
#
_cell.length_a   1.000
_cell.length_b   1.000
_cell.length_c   1.000
_cell.angle_alpha   90.00
_cell.angle_beta   90.00
_cell.angle_gamma   90.00
#
_symmetry.space_group_name_H-M   'P 1'
#
loop_
_entity.id
_entity.type
_entity.pdbx_description
1 polymer ?
#
loop_
_entity_poly.entity_id
_entity_poly.type
_entity_poly.pdbx_seq_one_letter_code
_entity_poly.pdbx_strand_id
1 'polypeptide(L)'
;MRDSARETLTILINGVYPAQCKNLDHDLAITRTEHYFFGVLKKLWLNSGGTINGYYKKKNKSNKHVLVAHVFSEELSTALGVMLKESDNLTARNIFLSLPEFSKRKELRNSRKLLYGSMKENNIYWHFRNIIDNGPGLSRVTRIKAESVMSLIQEIDQGTKFSSLNQCFQFQALTVL
;
A
#
# COMPACT_ATOMS: atom_id res chain seq x y z
N MET A 1 9.04 -35.43 7.21
CA MET A 1 9.35 -34.74 5.94
C MET A 1 8.06 -34.80 5.12
N ARG A 2 7.24 -33.75 5.11
CA ARG A 2 5.98 -33.74 4.33
C ARG A 2 6.29 -33.10 2.99
N ASP A 3 6.03 -33.83 1.92
CA ASP A 3 6.02 -33.33 0.55
C ASP A 3 5.20 -32.03 0.49
N SER A 4 5.88 -30.91 0.27
CA SER A 4 5.20 -29.70 -0.17
C SER A 4 4.84 -29.93 -1.63
N ALA A 5 3.64 -30.46 -1.86
CA ALA A 5 3.03 -30.45 -3.19
C ALA A 5 3.26 -29.07 -3.81
N ARG A 6 3.80 -29.02 -5.04
CA ARG A 6 4.01 -27.76 -5.76
C ARG A 6 2.65 -27.06 -5.86
N GLU A 7 2.42 -26.10 -4.97
CA GLU A 7 1.20 -25.30 -4.99
C GLU A 7 1.20 -24.53 -6.30
N THR A 8 0.37 -25.00 -7.23
CA THR A 8 0.23 -24.39 -8.54
C THR A 8 -0.83 -23.30 -8.42
N LEU A 9 -0.47 -22.08 -8.81
CA LEU A 9 -1.45 -21.01 -8.99
C LEU A 9 -2.22 -21.30 -10.27
N THR A 10 -3.49 -21.66 -10.13
CA THR A 10 -4.39 -21.85 -11.28
C THR A 10 -5.24 -20.62 -11.47
N ILE A 11 -5.18 -20.02 -12.66
CA ILE A 11 -6.07 -18.94 -13.08
C ILE A 11 -7.09 -19.57 -14.03
N LEU A 12 -8.37 -19.56 -13.64
CA LEU A 12 -9.47 -19.99 -14.49
C LEU A 12 -10.08 -18.76 -15.17
N ILE A 13 -9.99 -18.69 -16.49
CA ILE A 13 -10.67 -17.70 -17.30
C ILE A 13 -11.88 -18.39 -17.94
N ASN A 14 -13.08 -17.85 -17.73
CA ASN A 14 -14.32 -18.40 -18.26
C ASN A 14 -15.21 -17.27 -18.82
N GLY A 15 -16.16 -17.63 -19.69
CA GLY A 15 -17.06 -16.68 -20.34
C GLY A 15 -16.89 -16.63 -21.86
N VAL A 16 -17.48 -15.60 -22.48
CA VAL A 16 -17.44 -15.37 -23.94
C VAL A 16 -16.64 -14.10 -24.22
N TYR A 17 -15.68 -14.18 -25.14
CA TYR A 17 -14.92 -13.03 -25.62
C TYR A 17 -15.22 -12.79 -27.11
N PRO A 18 -15.64 -11.57 -27.51
CA PRO A 18 -16.06 -11.31 -28.90
C PRO A 18 -14.92 -11.40 -29.91
N ALA A 19 -15.17 -12.04 -31.05
CA ALA A 19 -14.16 -12.26 -32.09
C ALA A 19 -13.60 -10.97 -32.72
N GLN A 20 -14.35 -9.86 -32.66
CA GLN A 20 -13.90 -8.56 -33.16
C GLN A 20 -12.88 -7.85 -32.26
N CYS A 21 -12.72 -8.29 -31.00
CA CYS A 21 -11.76 -7.72 -30.07
C CYS A 21 -10.39 -8.40 -30.24
N LYS A 22 -9.34 -7.63 -30.52
CA LYS A 22 -8.01 -8.20 -30.83
C LYS A 22 -7.24 -8.64 -29.58
N ASN A 23 -7.21 -7.78 -28.55
CA ASN A 23 -6.45 -8.00 -27.32
C ASN A 23 -7.30 -7.63 -26.10
N LEU A 24 -7.09 -8.35 -24.99
CA LEU A 24 -7.61 -8.02 -23.67
C LEU A 24 -6.44 -8.04 -22.69
N ASP A 25 -6.08 -6.86 -22.19
CA ASP A 25 -5.14 -6.72 -21.10
C ASP A 25 -5.95 -6.68 -19.79
N HIS A 26 -5.57 -7.53 -18.83
CA HIS A 26 -6.22 -7.57 -17.53
C HIS A 26 -5.18 -7.79 -16.43
N ASP A 27 -5.09 -6.82 -15.52
CA ASP A 27 -4.24 -6.94 -14.34
C ASP A 27 -4.92 -7.83 -13.29
N LEU A 28 -4.20 -8.86 -12.83
CA LEU A 28 -4.68 -9.78 -11.81
C LEU A 28 -3.90 -9.58 -10.51
N ALA A 29 -4.62 -9.37 -9.41
CA ALA A 29 -4.00 -9.29 -8.10
C ALA A 29 -3.46 -10.66 -7.69
N ILE A 30 -2.19 -10.69 -7.29
CA ILE A 30 -1.53 -11.91 -6.84
C ILE A 30 -1.97 -12.24 -5.41
N THR A 31 -2.56 -13.42 -5.23
CA THR A 31 -3.16 -13.82 -3.95
C THR A 31 -2.16 -14.31 -2.90
N ARG A 32 -0.94 -14.69 -3.33
CA ARG A 32 0.12 -15.19 -2.44
C ARG A 32 1.45 -14.48 -2.69
N THR A 33 1.58 -13.29 -2.13
CA THR A 33 2.69 -12.36 -2.40
C THR A 33 4.06 -12.91 -2.01
N GLU A 34 4.18 -13.73 -0.97
CA GLU A 34 5.47 -14.31 -0.57
C GLU A 34 6.04 -15.28 -1.62
N HIS A 35 5.17 -16.07 -2.27
CA HIS A 35 5.58 -16.99 -3.32
C HIS A 35 6.05 -16.25 -4.56
N TYR A 36 5.33 -15.18 -4.94
CA TYR A 36 5.71 -14.33 -6.07
C TYR A 36 7.05 -13.65 -5.83
N PHE A 37 7.25 -13.06 -4.64
CA PHE A 37 8.53 -12.45 -4.26
C PHE A 37 9.67 -13.45 -4.37
N PHE A 38 9.52 -14.67 -3.81
CA PHE A 38 10.55 -15.70 -3.92
C PHE A 38 10.80 -16.10 -5.38
N GLY A 39 9.76 -16.22 -6.20
CA GLY A 39 9.89 -16.54 -7.62
C GLY A 39 10.73 -15.50 -8.38
N VAL A 40 10.42 -14.21 -8.20
CA VAL A 40 11.16 -13.10 -8.81
C VAL A 40 12.60 -13.08 -8.29
N LEU A 41 12.80 -13.16 -6.97
CA LEU A 41 14.13 -13.17 -6.35
C LEU A 41 14.98 -14.34 -6.87
N LYS A 42 14.42 -15.55 -6.91
CA LYS A 42 15.11 -16.75 -7.40
C LYS A 42 15.50 -16.59 -8.86
N LYS A 43 14.60 -16.08 -9.70
CA LYS A 43 14.89 -15.83 -11.13
C LYS A 43 16.07 -14.87 -11.29
N LEU A 44 16.04 -13.73 -10.59
CA LEU A 44 17.12 -12.75 -10.63
C LEU A 44 18.45 -13.34 -10.13
N TRP A 45 18.41 -14.10 -9.03
CA TRP A 45 19.60 -14.71 -8.45
C TRP A 45 20.26 -15.74 -9.37
N LEU A 46 19.47 -16.61 -10.01
CA LEU A 46 19.96 -17.59 -10.97
C LEU A 46 20.57 -16.92 -12.21
N ASN A 47 19.92 -15.85 -12.71
CA ASN A 47 20.42 -15.08 -13.84
C ASN A 47 21.76 -14.39 -13.54
N SER A 48 22.01 -14.04 -12.28
CA SER A 48 23.29 -13.51 -11.81
C SER A 48 24.34 -14.59 -11.53
N GLY A 49 24.10 -15.85 -11.91
CA GLY A 49 25.03 -16.97 -11.70
C GLY A 49 24.96 -17.61 -10.30
N GLY A 50 24.05 -17.17 -9.44
CA GLY A 50 23.83 -17.76 -8.13
C GLY A 50 23.08 -19.10 -8.22
N THR A 51 23.09 -19.87 -7.13
CA THR A 51 22.31 -21.11 -7.00
C THR A 51 21.43 -21.06 -5.75
N ILE A 52 20.20 -21.57 -5.86
CA ILE A 52 19.27 -21.76 -4.72
C ILE A 52 18.64 -23.14 -4.83
N ASN A 53 19.10 -24.05 -3.96
CA ASN A 53 18.57 -25.40 -3.81
C ASN A 53 17.58 -25.43 -2.64
N GLY A 54 16.33 -25.09 -2.92
CA GLY A 54 15.27 -25.06 -1.92
C GLY A 54 14.12 -24.11 -2.26
N TYR A 55 13.28 -23.86 -1.25
CA TYR A 55 12.14 -22.96 -1.31
C TYR A 55 12.15 -21.97 -0.14
N TYR A 56 11.39 -20.88 -0.24
CA TYR A 56 11.31 -19.92 0.85
C TYR A 56 10.62 -20.53 2.07
N LYS A 57 10.98 -20.02 3.25
CA LYS A 57 10.30 -20.34 4.51
C LYS A 57 10.17 -19.06 5.34
N LYS A 58 8.94 -18.69 5.66
CA LYS A 58 8.66 -17.56 6.56
C LYS A 58 9.19 -17.87 7.96
N LYS A 59 10.10 -17.03 8.47
CA LYS A 59 10.64 -17.10 9.82
C LYS A 59 10.84 -15.70 10.36
N ASN A 60 10.70 -15.53 11.68
CA ASN A 60 11.09 -14.30 12.35
C ASN A 60 12.61 -14.16 12.36
N LYS A 61 13.09 -12.92 12.21
CA LYS A 61 14.51 -12.60 12.39
C LYS A 61 14.94 -12.98 13.81
N SER A 62 16.06 -13.69 13.90
CA SER A 62 16.80 -13.96 15.15
C SER A 62 18.11 -13.20 15.13
N ASN A 63 18.65 -12.89 16.31
CA ASN A 63 19.93 -12.20 16.49
C ASN A 63 21.14 -12.95 15.90
N LYS A 64 20.97 -14.24 15.54
CA LYS A 64 22.00 -15.05 14.89
C LYS A 64 22.11 -14.84 13.38
N HIS A 65 21.18 -14.11 12.74
CA HIS A 65 21.23 -13.88 11.30
C HIS A 65 22.08 -12.66 10.96
N VAL A 66 22.95 -12.79 9.96
CA VAL A 66 23.77 -11.70 9.42
C VAL A 66 22.97 -10.94 8.36
N LEU A 67 23.04 -9.61 8.36
CA LEU A 67 22.47 -8.76 7.31
C LEU A 67 23.36 -8.85 6.06
N VAL A 68 22.81 -9.38 4.96
CA VAL A 68 23.55 -9.54 3.70
C VAL A 68 23.27 -8.39 2.72
N ALA A 69 22.04 -7.87 2.73
CA ALA A 69 21.62 -6.77 1.87
C ALA A 69 20.50 -5.97 2.55
N HIS A 70 20.44 -4.68 2.24
CA HIS A 70 19.36 -3.80 2.62
C HIS A 70 19.01 -2.91 1.43
N VAL A 71 17.71 -2.69 1.20
CA VAL A 71 17.20 -1.87 0.11
C VAL A 71 16.26 -0.85 0.71
N PHE A 72 16.46 0.41 0.35
CA PHE A 72 15.57 1.50 0.74
C PHE A 72 14.52 1.71 -0.34
N SER A 73 13.30 2.05 0.07
CA SER A 73 12.29 2.58 -0.85
C SER A 73 12.66 4.01 -1.26
N GLU A 74 11.92 4.54 -2.23
CA GLU A 74 11.80 5.98 -2.42
C GLU A 74 11.41 6.70 -1.13
N GLU A 75 11.69 8.00 -1.09
CA GLU A 75 11.29 8.86 0.03
C GLU A 75 9.77 8.90 0.21
N LEU A 76 9.33 9.14 1.44
CA LEU A 76 7.90 9.22 1.79
C LEU A 76 7.18 10.31 0.98
N SER A 77 7.84 11.42 0.68
CA SER A 77 7.32 12.52 -0.16
C SER A 77 6.91 12.02 -1.55
N THR A 78 7.78 11.27 -2.21
CA THR A 78 7.52 10.64 -3.52
C THR A 78 6.38 9.64 -3.43
N ALA A 79 6.38 8.77 -2.41
CA ALA A 79 5.32 7.79 -2.21
C ALA A 79 3.94 8.45 -1.96
N LEU A 80 3.90 9.54 -1.19
CA LEU A 80 2.68 10.33 -0.98
C LEU A 80 2.21 10.98 -2.28
N GLY A 81 3.12 11.46 -3.12
CA GLY A 81 2.80 11.99 -4.44
C GLY A 81 2.11 10.96 -5.33
N VAL A 82 2.67 9.74 -5.43
CA VAL A 82 2.06 8.62 -6.17
C VAL A 82 0.69 8.26 -5.59
N MET A 83 0.61 8.13 -4.26
CA MET A 83 -0.64 7.80 -3.56
C MET A 83 -1.77 8.78 -3.91
N LEU A 84 -1.48 10.09 -3.90
CA LEU A 84 -2.48 11.13 -4.12
C LEU A 84 -2.82 11.32 -5.59
N LYS A 85 -1.82 11.36 -6.49
CA LYS A 85 -2.04 11.61 -7.92
C LYS A 85 -2.69 10.43 -8.62
N GLU A 86 -2.27 9.20 -8.30
CA GLU A 86 -2.75 7.99 -8.96
C GLU A 86 -3.88 7.29 -8.19
N SER A 87 -4.29 7.83 -7.03
CA SER A 87 -5.22 7.18 -6.11
C SER A 87 -4.78 5.74 -5.75
N ASP A 88 -3.47 5.54 -5.57
CA ASP A 88 -2.90 4.20 -5.44
C ASP A 88 -3.21 3.56 -4.07
N ASN A 89 -4.10 2.57 -4.12
CA ASN A 89 -4.57 1.85 -2.94
C ASN A 89 -3.45 1.08 -2.22
N LEU A 90 -2.47 0.54 -2.96
CA LEU A 90 -1.41 -0.26 -2.38
C LEU A 90 -0.47 0.61 -1.52
N THR A 91 -0.09 1.77 -2.03
CA THR A 91 0.75 2.75 -1.35
C THR A 91 0.02 3.33 -0.15
N ALA A 92 -1.26 3.74 -0.29
CA ALA A 92 -2.07 4.19 0.84
C ALA A 92 -2.13 3.15 1.97
N ARG A 93 -2.32 1.87 1.61
CA ARG A 93 -2.36 0.76 2.57
C ARG A 93 -1.02 0.57 3.26
N ASN A 94 0.08 0.60 2.52
CA ASN A 94 1.41 0.37 3.06
C ASN A 94 1.86 1.51 3.97
N ILE A 95 1.63 2.77 3.59
CA ILE A 95 1.88 3.94 4.44
C ILE A 95 1.03 3.85 5.73
N PHE A 96 -0.26 3.53 5.61
CA PHE A 96 -1.12 3.39 6.78
C PHE A 96 -0.61 2.31 7.75
N LEU A 97 -0.15 1.17 7.24
CA LEU A 97 0.40 0.07 8.05
C LEU A 97 1.82 0.35 8.59
N SER A 98 2.54 1.33 8.05
CA SER A 98 3.86 1.72 8.54
C SER A 98 3.83 2.80 9.63
N LEU A 99 2.71 3.53 9.79
CA LEU A 99 2.53 4.53 10.86
C LEU A 99 3.00 4.07 12.25
N PRO A 100 2.62 2.87 12.75
CA PRO A 100 3.14 2.36 14.01
C PRO A 100 4.55 1.79 13.83
N GLU A 101 5.54 2.68 13.80
CA GLU A 101 6.94 2.29 13.83
C GLU A 101 7.19 1.41 15.08
N PHE A 102 7.82 0.24 14.88
CA PHE A 102 8.11 -0.77 15.91
C PHE A 102 6.97 -1.66 16.43
N SER A 103 5.74 -1.58 15.90
CA SER A 103 4.74 -2.60 16.24
C SER A 103 5.04 -3.93 15.53
N LYS A 104 5.41 -4.97 16.30
CA LYS A 104 5.62 -6.33 15.76
C LYS A 104 4.37 -6.93 15.12
N ARG A 105 3.21 -6.31 15.33
CA ARG A 105 1.97 -6.64 14.63
C ARG A 105 1.51 -5.41 13.85
N LYS A 106 1.41 -5.53 12.53
CA LYS A 106 0.78 -4.54 11.65
C LYS A 106 -0.73 -4.55 11.84
N GLU A 107 -1.18 -4.30 13.07
CA GLU A 107 -2.59 -4.30 13.44
C GLU A 107 -3.17 -2.95 13.08
N LEU A 108 -4.20 -2.98 12.25
CA LEU A 108 -4.96 -1.79 11.82
C LEU A 108 -5.35 -0.89 12.99
N ARG A 109 -5.60 -1.49 14.16
CA ARG A 109 -5.91 -0.77 15.40
C ARG A 109 -4.84 0.26 15.78
N ASN A 110 -3.55 -0.08 15.67
CA ASN A 110 -2.47 0.81 16.07
C ASN A 110 -2.31 1.96 15.08
N SER A 111 -2.38 1.66 13.78
CA SER A 111 -2.41 2.69 12.72
C SER A 111 -3.56 3.68 12.92
N ARG A 112 -4.78 3.20 13.22
CA ARG A 112 -5.92 4.06 13.53
C ARG A 112 -5.69 4.91 14.78
N LYS A 113 -5.13 4.33 15.85
CA LYS A 113 -4.82 5.06 17.08
C LYS A 113 -3.88 6.23 16.81
N LEU A 114 -2.79 5.99 16.07
CA LEU A 114 -1.83 7.03 15.71
C LEU A 114 -2.43 8.07 14.77
N LEU A 115 -3.23 7.65 13.78
CA LEU A 115 -3.94 8.56 12.91
C LEU A 115 -4.85 9.51 13.71
N TYR A 116 -5.68 8.97 14.60
CA TYR A 116 -6.60 9.80 15.40
C TYR A 116 -5.86 10.67 16.42
N GLY A 117 -4.75 10.18 16.98
CA GLY A 117 -3.84 10.99 17.79
C GLY A 117 -3.28 12.17 17.01
N SER A 118 -2.80 11.92 15.80
CA SER A 118 -2.27 12.96 14.90
C SER A 118 -3.34 14.00 14.52
N MET A 119 -4.58 13.58 14.22
CA MET A 119 -5.68 14.52 13.98
C MET A 119 -5.88 15.47 15.16
N LYS A 120 -5.90 14.92 16.38
CA LYS A 120 -6.05 15.72 17.61
C LYS A 120 -4.85 16.66 17.85
N GLU A 121 -3.63 16.17 17.65
CA GLU A 121 -2.40 16.95 17.85
C GLU A 121 -2.26 18.12 16.86
N ASN A 122 -2.84 17.98 15.67
CA ASN A 122 -2.83 19.02 14.63
C ASN A 122 -4.13 19.85 14.62
N ASN A 123 -4.90 19.86 15.72
CA ASN A 123 -6.15 20.64 15.86
C ASN A 123 -7.21 20.37 14.77
N ILE A 124 -7.17 19.20 14.12
CA ILE A 124 -8.15 18.83 13.10
C ILE A 124 -9.44 18.39 13.79
N TYR A 125 -10.55 19.04 13.47
CA TYR A 125 -11.87 18.67 13.96
C TYR A 125 -12.24 17.25 13.50
N TRP A 126 -12.40 16.34 14.46
CA TRP A 126 -12.75 14.95 14.19
C TRP A 126 -14.11 14.58 14.79
N HIS A 127 -15.11 14.43 13.92
CA HIS A 127 -16.45 14.04 14.33
C HIS A 127 -16.45 12.61 14.90
N PHE A 128 -17.08 12.39 16.05
CA PHE A 128 -17.05 11.11 16.78
C PHE A 128 -17.60 9.89 16.00
N ARG A 129 -18.46 10.13 14.99
CA ARG A 129 -18.98 9.09 14.07
C ARG A 129 -18.02 8.71 12.94
N ASN A 130 -16.88 9.40 12.79
CA ASN A 130 -15.91 9.06 11.76
C ASN A 130 -15.22 7.73 12.08
N ILE A 131 -15.03 6.92 11.04
CA ILE A 131 -14.37 5.62 11.10
C ILE A 131 -13.41 5.54 9.92
N ILE A 132 -12.12 5.37 10.20
CA ILE A 132 -11.12 4.97 9.21
C ILE A 132 -10.83 3.50 9.41
N ASP A 133 -11.15 2.67 8.41
CA ASP A 133 -10.88 1.25 8.51
C ASP A 133 -9.42 0.94 8.17
N ASN A 134 -8.97 1.29 6.96
CA ASN A 134 -7.92 0.48 6.36
C ASN A 134 -6.85 1.29 5.58
N GLY A 135 -7.00 2.62 5.49
CA GLY A 135 -6.11 3.54 4.77
C GLY A 135 -6.69 3.98 3.42
N PRO A 136 -6.80 3.08 2.42
CA PRO A 136 -7.18 3.44 1.03
C PRO A 136 -8.64 3.86 0.80
N GLY A 137 -9.53 3.75 1.78
CA GLY A 137 -10.95 4.08 1.59
C GLY A 137 -11.78 3.01 0.86
N LEU A 138 -11.20 1.87 0.47
CA LEU A 138 -11.92 0.74 -0.15
C LEU A 138 -12.95 0.08 0.78
N SER A 139 -12.82 0.27 2.09
CA SER A 139 -13.74 -0.33 3.06
C SER A 139 -15.08 0.39 3.06
N ARG A 140 -16.17 -0.38 2.89
CA ARG A 140 -17.56 0.11 3.04
C ARG A 140 -17.92 0.47 4.48
N VAL A 141 -17.06 0.16 5.45
CA VAL A 141 -17.21 0.55 6.86
C VAL A 141 -16.67 1.96 7.11
N THR A 142 -15.75 2.45 6.26
CA THR A 142 -15.20 3.80 6.38
C THR A 142 -16.32 4.84 6.26
N ARG A 143 -16.33 5.79 7.19
CA ARG A 143 -17.31 6.89 7.22
C ARG A 143 -16.57 8.15 7.67
N ILE A 144 -16.71 9.23 6.92
CA ILE A 144 -16.08 10.50 7.27
C ILE A 144 -17.12 11.60 7.02
N LYS A 145 -17.28 12.47 8.01
CA LYS A 145 -18.13 13.65 7.94
C LYS A 145 -17.45 14.77 7.15
N ALA A 146 -18.24 15.50 6.36
CA ALA A 146 -17.73 16.56 5.50
C ALA A 146 -17.00 17.65 6.30
N GLU A 147 -17.51 17.99 7.48
CA GLU A 147 -16.90 18.98 8.38
C GLU A 147 -15.49 18.55 8.86
N SER A 148 -15.25 17.25 9.05
CA SER A 148 -13.90 16.76 9.38
C SER A 148 -12.94 16.77 8.20
N VAL A 149 -13.45 16.48 6.99
CA VAL A 149 -12.66 16.62 5.77
C VAL A 149 -12.29 18.08 5.55
N MET A 150 -13.24 19.00 5.73
CA MET A 150 -13.01 20.44 5.58
C MET A 150 -11.95 20.93 6.57
N SER A 151 -12.04 20.56 7.85
CA SER A 151 -11.04 20.93 8.84
C SER A 151 -9.64 20.40 8.49
N LEU A 152 -9.54 19.16 7.99
CA LEU A 152 -8.26 18.62 7.52
C LEU A 152 -7.70 19.43 6.34
N ILE A 153 -8.53 19.77 5.36
CA ILE A 153 -8.10 20.53 4.17
C ILE A 153 -7.64 21.94 4.58
N GLN A 154 -8.35 22.60 5.49
CA GLN A 154 -7.96 23.93 5.99
C GLN A 154 -6.59 23.91 6.68
N GLU A 155 -6.32 22.89 7.51
CA GLU A 155 -5.03 22.71 8.16
C GLU A 155 -3.90 22.41 7.15
N ILE A 156 -4.19 21.62 6.10
CA ILE A 156 -3.23 21.36 5.02
C ILE A 156 -2.90 22.63 4.24
N ASP A 157 -3.91 23.43 3.90
CA ASP A 157 -3.77 24.66 3.10
C ASP A 157 -2.98 25.75 3.85
N GLN A 158 -3.25 25.91 5.15
CA GLN A 158 -2.58 26.91 5.99
C GLN A 158 -1.19 26.47 6.48
N GLY A 159 -0.93 25.16 6.50
CA GLY A 159 0.30 24.57 7.04
C GLY A 159 1.45 24.53 6.03
N THR A 160 2.56 25.23 6.33
CA THR A 160 3.78 25.19 5.50
C THR A 160 4.39 23.78 5.38
N LYS A 161 4.14 22.93 6.40
CA LYS A 161 4.57 21.52 6.46
C LYS A 161 4.03 20.67 5.30
N PHE A 162 2.89 21.06 4.72
CA PHE A 162 2.21 20.29 3.68
C PHE A 162 2.27 20.94 2.30
N SER A 163 3.05 22.01 2.14
CA SER A 163 3.17 22.77 0.89
C SER A 163 3.56 21.93 -0.33
N SER A 164 4.36 20.88 -0.15
CA SER A 164 4.72 19.94 -1.23
C SER A 164 3.54 19.07 -1.69
N LEU A 165 2.53 18.84 -0.83
CA LEU A 165 1.32 18.09 -1.17
C LEU A 165 0.33 18.91 -1.99
N ASN A 166 0.38 20.25 -1.92
CA ASN A 166 -0.52 21.11 -2.69
C ASN A 166 -0.40 20.86 -4.21
N GLN A 167 0.80 20.54 -4.69
CA GLN A 167 1.05 20.17 -6.09
C GLN A 167 0.40 18.84 -6.50
N CYS A 168 0.00 18.01 -5.54
CA CYS A 168 -0.70 16.74 -5.80
C CYS A 168 -2.21 16.92 -5.91
N PHE A 169 -2.77 18.03 -5.39
CA PHE A 169 -4.20 18.34 -5.41
C PHE A 169 -4.58 19.40 -6.45
N GLN A 170 -3.60 19.95 -7.18
CA GLN A 170 -3.88 20.83 -8.30
C GLN A 170 -4.53 20.05 -9.44
N PHE A 171 -5.86 20.06 -9.47
CA PHE A 171 -6.61 19.85 -10.69
C PHE A 171 -6.22 20.98 -11.65
N GLN A 172 -5.79 20.65 -12.87
CA GLN A 172 -5.88 21.61 -13.96
C GLN A 172 -7.32 22.09 -13.98
N ALA A 173 -7.55 23.35 -13.61
CA ALA A 173 -8.74 24.04 -14.04
C ALA A 173 -8.66 24.03 -15.56
N LEU A 174 -9.33 23.06 -16.18
CA LEU A 174 -9.75 23.19 -17.57
C LEU A 174 -10.55 24.48 -17.59
N THR A 175 -9.88 25.55 -18.01
CA THR A 175 -10.52 26.78 -18.42
C THR A 175 -11.36 26.37 -19.61
N VAL A 176 -12.62 26.02 -19.35
CA VAL A 176 -13.65 25.99 -20.39
C VAL A 176 -13.94 27.46 -20.67
N LEU A 177 -13.14 28.02 -21.58
CA LEU A 177 -13.53 29.18 -22.39
C LEU A 177 -14.35 28.68 -23.57
#